data_AF-A0AAW1I1Z6-F1
#
_entry.id   AF-A0AAW1I1Z6-F1
#
_cell.length_a   1.000
_cell.length_b   1.000
_cell.length_c   1.000
_cell.angle_alpha   90.00
_cell.angle_beta   90.00
_cell.angle_gamma   90.00
#
_symmetry.space_group_name_H-M   'P 1'
#
loop_
_entity.id
_entity.type
_entity.pdbx_description
1 polymer ?
#
loop_
_entity_poly.entity_id
_entity_poly.type
_entity_poly.pdbx_seq_one_letter_code
_entity_poly.pdbx_strand_id
1 'polypeptide(L)'
;MIFLQHHLHDGLKNEYLTVKDPQILWSNLKERYDHQKTVILPNARYGWKHLRLQDFKSVSEYNSAMFRITSQLKICGEKITNMDMLEKTYSTFHANNVVLQTQYREKGFTKYSELISFLLVVEKNNELLMKNHESRPTGSTPLPEANVTSYNEKGNYRDHASSSGRGRGRGQWRGRGVDVVLVVIVEVVEVISKRHIPTCSGIEKMIKARKIKVRM
;
A
#
# COMPACT_ATOMS: atom_id res chain seq x y z
N MET A 1 25.72 -12.69 -33.47
CA MET A 1 25.15 -11.66 -34.36
C MET A 1 23.63 -11.55 -34.26
N ILE A 2 22.89 -12.63 -34.51
CA ILE A 2 21.41 -12.62 -34.63
C ILE A 2 20.71 -12.10 -33.37
N PHE A 3 21.25 -12.38 -32.19
CA PHE A 3 20.59 -12.05 -30.92
C PHE A 3 20.34 -10.54 -30.73
N LEU A 4 21.35 -9.69 -30.92
CA LEU A 4 21.18 -8.24 -30.79
C LEU A 4 20.20 -7.69 -31.84
N GLN A 5 20.37 -8.08 -33.10
CA GLN A 5 19.51 -7.61 -34.19
C GLN A 5 18.05 -8.07 -34.01
N HIS A 6 17.81 -9.28 -33.50
CA HIS A 6 16.46 -9.81 -33.31
C HIS A 6 15.64 -8.99 -32.31
N HIS A 7 16.30 -8.50 -31.24
CA HIS A 7 15.67 -7.73 -30.18
C HIS A 7 15.65 -6.22 -30.41
N LEU A 8 16.19 -5.72 -31.53
CA LEU A 8 16.04 -4.33 -31.91
C LEU A 8 14.61 -4.01 -32.33
N HIS A 9 14.18 -2.80 -32.04
CA HIS A 9 12.98 -2.23 -32.65
C HIS A 9 13.14 -2.18 -34.17
N ASP A 10 12.07 -2.41 -34.94
CA ASP A 10 12.17 -2.58 -36.40
C ASP A 10 12.77 -1.36 -37.12
N GLY A 11 12.50 -0.15 -36.61
CA GLY A 11 13.17 1.07 -37.10
C GLY A 11 14.70 1.01 -37.01
N LEU A 12 15.24 0.49 -35.90
CA LEU A 12 16.68 0.31 -35.73
C LEU A 12 17.23 -0.85 -36.54
N LYS A 13 16.46 -1.91 -36.77
CA LYS A 13 16.88 -3.00 -37.67
C LYS A 13 17.12 -2.48 -39.08
N ASN A 14 16.25 -1.61 -39.59
CA ASN A 14 16.39 -1.04 -40.92
C ASN A 14 17.60 -0.11 -41.04
N GLU A 15 17.89 0.69 -40.01
CA GLU A 15 19.03 1.61 -40.04
C GLU A 15 20.39 0.89 -39.93
N TYR A 16 20.44 -0.26 -39.26
CA TYR A 16 21.67 -1.01 -39.01
C TYR A 16 21.78 -2.34 -39.77
N LEU A 17 20.95 -2.56 -40.80
CA LEU A 17 20.91 -3.82 -41.56
C LEU A 17 22.25 -4.18 -42.24
N THR A 18 23.09 -3.18 -42.53
CA THR A 18 24.41 -3.37 -43.16
C THR A 18 25.53 -3.62 -42.14
N VAL A 19 25.31 -3.33 -40.85
CA VAL A 19 26.33 -3.50 -39.81
C VAL A 19 26.36 -4.96 -39.37
N LYS A 20 27.36 -5.69 -39.87
CA LYS A 20 27.54 -7.11 -39.55
C LYS A 20 28.25 -7.31 -38.20
N ASP A 21 29.25 -6.50 -37.87
CA ASP A 21 29.97 -6.69 -36.62
C ASP A 21 29.10 -6.29 -35.39
N PRO A 22 28.79 -7.21 -34.46
CA PRO A 22 28.06 -6.89 -33.23
C PRO A 22 28.72 -5.82 -32.37
N GLN A 23 30.04 -5.76 -32.35
CA GLN A 23 30.80 -4.81 -31.55
C GLN A 23 30.63 -3.39 -32.10
N ILE A 24 30.64 -3.25 -33.43
CA ILE A 24 30.37 -1.99 -34.12
C ILE A 24 28.91 -1.59 -33.92
N LEU A 25 27.96 -2.53 -34.06
CA LEU A 25 26.54 -2.28 -33.81
C LEU A 25 26.30 -1.76 -32.39
N TRP A 26 26.87 -2.44 -31.39
CA TRP A 26 26.76 -2.01 -30.00
C TRP A 26 27.38 -0.64 -29.76
N SER A 27 28.55 -0.35 -30.34
CA SER A 27 29.23 0.94 -30.19
C SER A 27 28.41 2.07 -30.79
N ASN A 28 27.83 1.88 -31.99
CA ASN A 28 26.98 2.86 -32.64
C ASN A 28 25.68 3.12 -31.85
N LEU A 29 25.04 2.05 -31.36
CA LEU A 29 23.84 2.18 -30.52
C LEU A 29 24.16 2.90 -29.21
N LYS A 30 25.29 2.54 -28.59
CA LYS A 30 25.75 3.18 -27.37
C LYS A 30 25.99 4.66 -27.61
N GLU A 31 26.74 5.05 -28.63
CA GLU A 31 27.00 6.45 -28.97
C GLU A 31 25.70 7.23 -29.20
N ARG A 32 24.78 6.66 -29.99
CA ARG A 32 23.48 7.28 -30.27
C ARG A 32 22.62 7.46 -29.03
N TYR A 33 22.68 6.57 -28.04
CA TYR A 33 21.76 6.60 -26.91
C TYR A 33 22.41 6.95 -25.57
N ASP A 34 23.75 7.07 -25.47
CA ASP A 34 24.43 7.37 -24.21
C ASP A 34 24.01 8.74 -23.68
N HIS A 35 23.76 9.70 -24.58
CA HIS A 35 23.28 11.03 -24.21
C HIS A 35 21.90 10.98 -23.54
N GLN A 36 21.07 9.95 -23.77
CA GLN A 36 19.76 9.85 -23.11
C GLN A 36 19.89 9.75 -21.59
N LYS A 37 20.99 9.16 -21.09
CA LYS A 37 21.27 9.12 -19.65
C LYS A 37 21.36 10.51 -19.04
N THR A 38 21.80 11.51 -19.80
CA THR A 38 21.90 12.89 -19.32
C THR A 38 20.54 13.52 -19.04
N VAL A 39 19.49 13.09 -19.73
CA VAL A 39 18.11 13.54 -19.51
C VAL A 39 17.40 12.65 -18.48
N ILE A 40 17.65 11.34 -18.53
CA ILE A 40 17.01 10.37 -17.63
C ILE A 40 17.49 10.57 -16.18
N LEU A 41 18.79 10.77 -15.95
CA LEU A 41 19.37 10.88 -14.62
C LEU A 41 18.77 12.02 -13.77
N PRO A 42 18.71 13.29 -14.22
CA PRO A 42 18.13 14.38 -13.43
C PRO A 42 16.64 14.14 -13.13
N ASN A 43 15.89 13.60 -14.10
CA ASN A 43 14.48 13.27 -13.92
C ASN A 43 14.29 12.13 -12.90
N ALA A 44 15.10 11.09 -12.97
CA ALA A 44 15.05 9.97 -12.04
C ALA A 44 15.45 10.40 -10.62
N ARG A 45 16.47 11.25 -10.46
CA ARG A 45 16.85 11.86 -9.17
C ARG A 45 15.74 12.72 -8.59
N TYR A 46 15.11 13.54 -9.42
CA TYR A 46 13.96 14.33 -9.02
C TYR A 46 12.81 13.44 -8.56
N GLY A 47 12.46 12.42 -9.36
CA GLY A 47 11.45 11.44 -9.01
C GLY A 47 11.75 10.73 -7.70
N TRP A 48 13.00 10.26 -7.50
CA TRP A 48 13.43 9.62 -6.26
C TRP A 48 13.28 10.54 -5.05
N LYS A 49 13.72 11.80 -5.16
CA LYS A 49 13.61 12.77 -4.07
C LYS A 49 12.15 12.99 -3.65
N HIS A 50 11.25 13.13 -4.61
CA HIS A 50 9.85 13.47 -4.37
C HIS A 50 8.91 12.26 -4.27
N LEU A 51 9.42 11.04 -4.39
CA LEU A 51 8.61 9.83 -4.22
C LEU A 51 8.09 9.73 -2.78
N ARG A 52 6.75 9.67 -2.62
CA ARG A 52 6.08 9.46 -1.33
C ARG A 52 4.97 8.43 -1.46
N LEU A 53 4.83 7.53 -0.47
CA LEU A 53 3.80 6.50 -0.46
C LEU A 53 2.38 7.08 -0.54
N GLN A 54 2.13 8.20 0.16
CA GLN A 54 0.84 8.88 0.22
C GLN A 54 0.36 9.48 -1.12
N ASP A 55 1.26 9.66 -2.10
CA ASP A 55 0.90 10.23 -3.40
C ASP A 55 0.27 9.19 -4.34
N PHE A 56 0.20 7.92 -3.92
CA PHE A 56 -0.34 6.79 -4.68
C PHE A 56 -1.65 6.28 -4.08
N LYS A 57 -2.51 5.72 -4.93
CA LYS A 57 -3.80 5.16 -4.47
C LYS A 57 -3.65 3.81 -3.80
N SER A 58 -2.57 3.08 -4.13
CA SER A 58 -2.29 1.77 -3.56
C SER A 58 -0.79 1.52 -3.37
N VAL A 59 -0.49 0.56 -2.50
CA VAL A 59 0.88 0.07 -2.27
C VAL A 59 1.48 -0.51 -3.56
N SER A 60 0.66 -1.14 -4.41
CA SER A 60 1.11 -1.69 -5.71
C SER A 60 1.54 -0.59 -6.69
N GLU A 61 0.79 0.50 -6.78
CA GLU A 61 1.15 1.65 -7.63
C GLU A 61 2.45 2.30 -7.17
N TYR A 62 2.60 2.51 -5.86
CA TYR A 62 3.85 3.00 -5.27
C TYR A 62 5.02 2.07 -5.60
N ASN A 63 4.82 0.76 -5.44
CA ASN A 63 5.85 -0.24 -5.72
C ASN A 63 6.32 -0.19 -7.18
N SER A 64 5.39 -0.06 -8.11
CA SER A 64 5.69 0.09 -9.54
C SER A 64 6.52 1.36 -9.80
N ALA A 65 6.13 2.49 -9.20
CA ALA A 65 6.87 3.74 -9.34
C ALA A 65 8.28 3.66 -8.74
N MET A 66 8.43 3.01 -7.57
CA MET A 66 9.72 2.75 -6.95
C MET A 66 10.63 1.93 -7.88
N PHE A 67 10.15 0.82 -8.43
CA PHE A 67 10.94 0.00 -9.37
C PHE A 67 11.28 0.74 -10.67
N ARG A 68 10.35 1.54 -11.20
CA ARG A 68 10.59 2.37 -12.38
C ARG A 68 11.71 3.40 -12.14
N ILE A 69 11.68 4.12 -11.02
CA ILE A 69 12.71 5.12 -10.73
C ILE A 69 14.05 4.44 -10.44
N THR A 70 14.07 3.40 -9.62
CA THR A 70 15.32 2.71 -9.26
C THR A 70 15.98 2.03 -10.46
N SER A 71 15.21 1.49 -11.41
CA SER A 71 15.76 0.96 -12.67
C SER A 71 16.39 2.06 -13.53
N GLN A 72 15.74 3.23 -13.64
CA GLN A 72 16.31 4.38 -14.34
C GLN A 72 17.63 4.85 -13.71
N LEU A 73 17.69 4.95 -12.38
CA LEU A 73 18.90 5.31 -11.64
C LEU A 73 20.02 4.29 -11.88
N LYS A 74 19.72 2.99 -11.83
CA LYS A 74 20.67 1.90 -12.10
C LYS A 74 21.22 1.94 -13.52
N ILE A 75 20.37 2.19 -14.53
CA ILE A 75 20.79 2.33 -15.93
C ILE A 75 21.73 3.53 -16.12
N CYS A 76 21.55 4.58 -15.31
CA CYS A 76 22.42 5.76 -15.30
C CYS A 76 23.70 5.57 -14.44
N GLY A 77 23.93 4.37 -13.90
CA GLY A 77 25.13 4.03 -13.13
C GLY A 77 25.03 4.28 -11.62
N GLU A 78 23.88 4.69 -11.10
CA GLU A 78 23.71 4.81 -9.65
C GLU A 78 23.48 3.45 -8.98
N LYS A 79 24.17 3.24 -7.87
CA LYS A 79 24.00 2.03 -7.06
C LYS A 79 22.86 2.26 -6.08
N ILE A 80 21.69 1.69 -6.39
CA ILE A 80 20.53 1.65 -5.48
C ILE A 80 20.39 0.25 -4.90
N THR A 81 20.48 0.15 -3.57
CA THR A 81 20.39 -1.09 -2.80
C THR A 81 18.99 -1.31 -2.22
N ASN A 82 18.73 -2.51 -1.69
CA ASN A 82 17.49 -2.77 -0.93
C ASN A 82 17.37 -1.85 0.29
N MET A 83 18.47 -1.57 0.97
CA MET A 83 18.48 -0.67 2.13
C MET A 83 18.05 0.73 1.73
N ASP A 84 18.54 1.25 0.60
CA ASP A 84 18.11 2.57 0.11
C ASP A 84 16.61 2.62 -0.19
N MET A 85 16.04 1.56 -0.75
CA MET A 85 14.60 1.47 -1.02
C MET A 85 13.76 1.36 0.26
N LEU A 86 14.26 0.63 1.27
CA LEU A 86 13.66 0.53 2.60
C LEU A 86 13.66 1.90 3.28
N GLU A 87 14.84 2.52 3.40
CA GLU A 87 15.02 3.85 3.98
C GLU A 87 14.18 4.89 3.26
N LYS A 88 14.16 4.84 1.92
CA LYS A 88 13.32 5.72 1.13
C LYS A 88 11.86 5.56 1.51
N THR A 89 11.35 4.33 1.61
CA THR A 89 9.96 4.06 1.99
C THR A 89 9.65 4.55 3.40
N TYR A 90 10.52 4.28 4.37
CA TYR A 90 10.38 4.77 5.74
C TYR A 90 10.40 6.31 5.81
N SER A 91 11.16 6.98 4.96
CA SER A 91 11.21 8.44 4.90
C SER A 91 9.95 9.08 4.32
N THR A 92 9.08 8.29 3.68
CA THR A 92 7.83 8.81 3.10
C THR A 92 6.69 8.96 4.11
N PHE A 93 6.83 8.41 5.32
CA PHE A 93 5.84 8.59 6.38
C PHE A 93 5.77 10.05 6.80
N HIS A 94 4.56 10.53 7.08
CA HIS A 94 4.34 11.90 7.55
C HIS A 94 5.09 12.15 8.87
N ALA A 95 5.58 13.37 9.10
CA ALA A 95 6.34 13.73 10.31
C ALA A 95 5.56 13.50 11.63
N ASN A 96 4.23 13.49 11.57
CA ASN A 96 3.38 13.17 12.72
C ASN A 96 3.31 11.66 13.02
N ASN A 97 3.82 10.82 12.12
CA ASN A 97 3.79 9.36 12.20
C ASN A 97 5.17 8.76 12.47
N VAL A 98 6.02 9.50 13.18
CA VAL A 98 7.36 9.03 13.59
C VAL A 98 7.28 7.71 14.38
N VAL A 99 6.25 7.52 15.21
CA VAL A 99 6.05 6.26 15.95
C VAL A 99 5.87 5.07 15.00
N LEU A 100 5.03 5.22 13.98
CA LEU A 100 4.85 4.18 12.96
C LEU A 100 6.17 3.92 12.24
N GLN A 101 6.85 4.96 11.79
CA GLN A 101 8.15 4.82 11.14
C GLN A 101 9.12 3.97 11.98
N THR A 102 9.23 4.24 13.29
CA THR A 102 10.08 3.48 14.22
C THR A 102 9.64 2.02 14.32
N GLN A 103 8.35 1.74 14.47
CA GLN A 103 7.82 0.37 14.54
C GLN A 103 8.13 -0.45 13.27
N TYR A 104 8.06 0.18 12.10
CA TYR A 104 8.42 -0.49 10.85
C TYR A 104 9.93 -0.75 10.73
N ARG A 105 10.77 0.13 11.29
CA ARG A 105 12.23 -0.07 11.36
C ARG A 105 12.59 -1.19 12.34
N GLU A 106 11.92 -1.28 13.48
CA GLU A 106 12.12 -2.32 14.49
C GLU A 106 11.78 -3.73 13.99
N LYS A 107 10.93 -3.86 12.96
CA LYS A 107 10.69 -5.15 12.29
C LYS A 107 11.92 -5.73 11.60
N GLY A 108 12.95 -4.91 11.33
CA GLY A 108 14.25 -5.39 10.86
C GLY A 108 14.24 -6.01 9.45
N PHE A 109 13.39 -5.51 8.55
CA PHE A 109 13.36 -5.98 7.16
C PHE A 109 14.73 -5.80 6.50
N THR A 110 15.19 -6.83 5.79
CA THR A 110 16.51 -6.81 5.10
C THR A 110 16.35 -6.61 3.59
N LYS A 111 15.20 -7.03 3.05
CA LYS A 111 14.86 -6.89 1.64
C LYS A 111 13.64 -6.00 1.47
N TYR A 112 13.67 -5.13 0.47
CA TYR A 112 12.52 -4.30 0.12
C TYR A 112 11.27 -5.13 -0.21
N SER A 113 11.45 -6.33 -0.79
CA SER A 113 10.36 -7.27 -1.05
C SER A 113 9.60 -7.72 0.21
N GLU A 114 10.26 -7.79 1.36
CA GLU A 114 9.64 -8.17 2.64
C GLU A 114 8.72 -7.04 3.14
N LEU A 115 9.24 -5.81 3.11
CA LEU A 115 8.48 -4.62 3.47
C LEU A 115 7.24 -4.45 2.58
N ILE A 116 7.39 -4.54 1.25
CA ILE A 116 6.26 -4.32 0.35
C ILE A 116 5.19 -5.41 0.50
N SER A 117 5.60 -6.66 0.71
CA SER A 117 4.67 -7.75 0.97
C SER A 117 3.87 -7.51 2.25
N PHE A 118 4.54 -7.03 3.31
CA PHE A 118 3.86 -6.67 4.56
C PHE A 118 2.88 -5.52 4.37
N LEU A 119 3.28 -4.45 3.66
CA LEU A 119 2.40 -3.30 3.37
C LEU A 119 1.16 -3.71 2.57
N LEU A 120 1.29 -4.60 1.59
CA LEU A 120 0.17 -5.14 0.81
C LEU A 120 -0.83 -5.92 1.68
N VAL A 121 -0.35 -6.72 2.63
CA VAL A 121 -1.21 -7.46 3.56
C VAL A 121 -1.99 -6.49 4.46
N VAL A 122 -1.32 -5.45 4.96
CA VAL A 122 -1.96 -4.40 5.77
C VAL A 122 -3.04 -3.69 4.94
N GLU A 123 -2.72 -3.24 3.72
CA GLU A 123 -3.67 -2.59 2.82
C GLU A 123 -4.92 -3.45 2.57
N LYS A 124 -4.75 -4.75 2.30
CA LYS A 124 -5.87 -5.67 2.06
C LYS A 124 -6.72 -5.92 3.29
N ASN A 125 -6.12 -6.05 4.46
CA ASN A 125 -6.87 -6.18 5.71
C ASN A 125 -7.73 -4.95 5.98
N ASN A 126 -7.23 -3.77 5.61
CA ASN A 126 -7.92 -2.50 5.78
C ASN A 126 -9.13 -2.40 4.84
N GLU A 127 -8.95 -2.75 3.57
CA GLU A 127 -10.06 -2.83 2.61
C GLU A 127 -11.18 -3.76 3.11
N LEU A 128 -10.82 -4.91 3.69
CA LEU A 128 -11.80 -5.86 4.25
C LEU A 128 -12.50 -5.30 5.48
N LEU A 129 -11.77 -4.64 6.37
CA LEU A 129 -12.35 -3.98 7.54
C LEU A 129 -13.37 -2.94 7.12
N MET A 130 -13.06 -2.08 6.15
CA MET A 130 -14.00 -1.08 5.63
C MET A 130 -15.27 -1.71 5.05
N LYS A 131 -15.13 -2.77 4.24
CA LYS A 131 -16.28 -3.53 3.70
C LYS A 131 -17.14 -4.17 4.80
N ASN A 132 -16.54 -4.60 5.91
CA ASN A 132 -17.27 -5.15 7.04
C ASN A 132 -18.08 -4.07 7.78
N HIS A 133 -17.57 -2.84 7.87
CA HIS A 133 -18.33 -1.73 8.42
C HIS A 133 -19.52 -1.33 7.53
N GLU A 134 -19.31 -1.32 6.22
CA GLU A 134 -20.36 -1.01 5.23
C GLU A 134 -21.44 -2.10 5.12
N SER A 135 -21.08 -3.36 5.35
CA SER A 135 -22.03 -4.49 5.31
C SER A 135 -22.82 -4.67 6.61
N ARG A 136 -22.51 -3.92 7.67
CA ARG A 136 -23.31 -3.92 8.89
C ARG A 136 -24.65 -3.23 8.60
N PRO A 137 -25.80 -3.93 8.69
CA PRO A 137 -27.08 -3.27 8.51
C PRO A 137 -27.23 -2.17 9.57
N THR A 138 -27.54 -0.95 9.13
CA THR A 138 -28.01 0.15 9.98
C THR A 138 -29.34 -0.27 10.61
N GLY A 139 -29.26 -1.01 11.71
CA GLY A 139 -30.43 -1.62 12.33
C GLY A 139 -30.16 -2.84 13.20
N SER A 140 -28.91 -3.18 13.55
CA SER A 140 -28.72 -4.07 14.70
C SER A 140 -29.16 -3.31 15.96
N THR A 141 -30.35 -3.63 16.45
CA THR A 141 -30.87 -3.16 17.74
C THR A 141 -29.77 -3.30 18.79
N PRO A 142 -29.59 -2.32 19.69
CA PRO A 142 -28.76 -2.53 20.87
C PRO A 142 -29.19 -3.84 21.52
N LEU A 143 -28.23 -4.70 21.88
CA LEU A 143 -28.53 -5.86 22.70
C LEU A 143 -29.28 -5.35 23.93
N PRO A 144 -30.47 -5.86 24.26
CA PRO A 144 -31.17 -5.40 25.45
C PRO A 144 -30.29 -5.73 26.64
N GLU A 145 -29.89 -4.67 27.35
CA GLU A 145 -29.10 -4.72 28.57
C GLU A 145 -29.94 -5.45 29.62
N ALA A 146 -29.74 -6.76 29.73
CA ALA A 146 -30.48 -7.62 30.65
C ALA A 146 -29.88 -7.49 32.06
N ASN A 147 -30.15 -6.37 32.74
CA ASN A 147 -29.78 -6.18 34.14
C ASN A 147 -30.92 -5.52 34.94
N VAL A 148 -31.32 -6.25 35.99
CA VAL A 148 -32.03 -5.83 37.21
C VAL A 148 -33.58 -5.90 37.21
N THR A 149 -34.01 -6.89 38.00
CA THR A 149 -35.33 -7.19 38.56
C THR A 149 -35.98 -6.04 39.35
N SER A 150 -37.30 -5.86 39.14
CA SER A 150 -38.40 -5.39 40.03
C SER A 150 -38.17 -4.12 40.88
N TYR A 151 -39.10 -3.19 41.12
CA TYR A 151 -40.46 -3.34 41.67
C TYR A 151 -41.36 -2.15 41.24
N ASN A 152 -42.67 -2.39 41.28
CA ASN A 152 -43.78 -1.48 40.98
C ASN A 152 -43.74 -0.14 41.74
N GLU A 153 -44.20 0.95 41.10
CA GLU A 153 -45.44 1.65 41.52
C GLU A 153 -45.93 2.71 40.49
N LYS A 154 -47.13 2.43 39.96
CA LYS A 154 -48.25 3.30 39.52
C LYS A 154 -47.99 4.76 39.11
N GLY A 155 -48.41 5.06 37.87
CA GLY A 155 -48.83 6.40 37.44
C GLY A 155 -49.46 6.38 36.04
N ASN A 156 -50.80 6.32 35.99
CA ASN A 156 -51.61 6.45 34.77
C ASN A 156 -51.37 7.81 34.08
N TYR A 157 -51.41 7.88 32.74
CA TYR A 157 -52.29 8.77 31.93
C TYR A 157 -52.02 8.62 30.41
N ARG A 158 -53.04 8.06 29.74
CA ARG A 158 -53.56 8.24 28.35
C ARG A 158 -52.73 9.00 27.29
N ASP A 159 -52.52 8.30 26.17
CA ASP A 159 -52.93 8.65 24.79
C ASP A 159 -52.67 10.08 24.24
N HIS A 160 -51.79 10.20 23.24
CA HIS A 160 -52.11 10.57 21.84
C HIS A 160 -50.89 11.01 21.01
N ALA A 161 -50.97 10.69 19.73
CA ALA A 161 -50.00 10.92 18.68
C ALA A 161 -49.86 12.40 18.25
N SER A 162 -48.80 12.64 17.46
CA SER A 162 -48.53 13.80 16.58
C SER A 162 -47.70 14.93 17.20
N SER A 163 -46.46 15.08 16.72
CA SER A 163 -46.07 16.35 16.11
C SER A 163 -44.90 16.19 15.13
N SER A 164 -45.12 16.78 13.96
CA SER A 164 -44.15 17.02 12.90
C SER A 164 -43.14 18.09 13.37
N GLY A 165 -41.84 17.86 13.15
CA GLY A 165 -40.78 18.84 13.37
C GLY A 165 -39.71 18.76 12.29
N ARG A 166 -39.80 19.65 11.30
CA ARG A 166 -38.83 19.83 10.21
C ARG A 166 -37.47 20.30 10.76
N GLY A 167 -36.39 19.59 10.45
CA GLY A 167 -35.01 20.05 10.64
C GLY A 167 -34.23 19.97 9.32
N ARG A 168 -34.09 21.10 8.62
CA ARG A 168 -33.17 21.27 7.49
C ARG A 168 -31.73 21.30 8.02
N GLY A 169 -30.91 20.33 7.63
CA GLY A 169 -29.46 20.37 7.81
C GLY A 169 -28.77 20.05 6.49
N ARG A 170 -28.41 21.09 5.73
CA ARG A 170 -27.49 20.97 4.59
C ARG A 170 -26.10 20.64 5.15
N GLY A 171 -25.70 19.38 5.05
CA GLY A 171 -24.34 18.91 5.29
C GLY A 171 -23.75 18.39 3.99
N GLN A 172 -23.04 19.25 3.29
CA GLN A 172 -22.39 18.99 2.03
C GLN A 172 -21.15 18.12 2.29
N TRP A 173 -21.27 16.80 2.12
CA TRP A 173 -20.13 15.88 2.18
C TRP A 173 -19.31 16.03 0.89
N ARG A 174 -18.59 17.15 0.79
CA ARG A 174 -17.49 17.33 -0.14
C ARG A 174 -16.39 16.34 0.23
N GLY A 175 -16.01 15.54 -0.76
CA GLY A 175 -15.03 14.48 -0.63
C GLY A 175 -13.70 14.93 -0.06
N ARG A 176 -13.07 13.99 0.64
CA ARG A 176 -11.63 13.96 0.89
C ARG A 176 -11.17 12.52 0.63
N GLY A 177 -10.90 12.23 -0.63
CA GLY A 177 -10.26 10.98 -1.07
C GLY A 177 -8.75 10.98 -0.86
N VAL A 178 -8.26 11.60 0.21
CA VAL A 178 -6.83 11.71 0.51
C VAL A 178 -6.66 11.60 2.02
N ASP A 179 -6.81 10.39 2.55
CA ASP A 179 -6.37 10.00 3.92
C ASP A 179 -6.47 8.49 4.21
N VAL A 180 -6.75 7.65 3.21
CA VAL A 180 -7.07 6.23 3.43
C VAL A 180 -5.82 5.37 3.72
N VAL A 181 -4.64 5.78 3.25
CA VAL A 181 -3.40 5.00 3.49
C VAL A 181 -2.78 5.31 4.85
N LEU A 182 -2.96 6.53 5.38
CA LEU A 182 -2.32 6.97 6.64
C LEU A 182 -3.20 6.73 7.87
N VAL A 183 -4.52 6.92 7.77
CA VAL A 183 -5.42 6.75 8.93
C VAL A 183 -5.50 5.29 9.36
N VAL A 184 -5.38 4.34 8.42
CA VAL A 184 -5.59 2.92 8.74
C VAL A 184 -4.29 2.20 9.16
N ILE A 185 -3.11 2.77 8.89
CA ILE A 185 -1.85 2.21 9.46
C ILE A 185 -1.80 2.45 10.98
N VAL A 186 -2.37 3.55 11.49
CA VAL A 186 -2.40 3.83 12.94
C VAL A 186 -3.33 2.86 13.67
N GLU A 187 -4.56 2.66 13.19
CA GLU A 187 -5.52 1.78 13.88
C GLU A 187 -5.15 0.28 13.78
N VAL A 188 -4.59 -0.16 12.65
CA VAL A 188 -4.24 -1.58 12.47
C VAL A 188 -3.00 -1.96 13.25
N VAL A 189 -2.03 -1.05 13.40
CA VAL A 189 -0.87 -1.31 14.25
C VAL A 189 -1.27 -1.30 15.73
N GLU A 190 -2.24 -0.49 16.15
CA GLU A 190 -2.75 -0.53 17.53
C GLU A 190 -3.56 -1.82 17.82
N VAL A 191 -4.34 -2.30 16.84
CA VAL A 191 -5.08 -3.58 16.94
C VAL A 191 -4.14 -4.80 16.86
N ILE A 192 -3.03 -4.72 16.11
CA ILE A 192 -1.99 -5.75 16.04
C ILE A 192 -1.08 -5.71 17.28
N SER A 193 -0.80 -4.55 17.87
CA SER A 193 0.00 -4.44 19.09
C SER A 193 -0.71 -5.03 20.33
N LYS A 194 -2.05 -4.92 20.38
CA LYS A 194 -2.87 -5.53 21.45
C LYS A 194 -3.16 -7.02 21.27
N ARG A 195 -2.85 -7.62 20.11
CA ARG A 195 -2.95 -9.06 19.88
C ARG A 195 -1.58 -9.58 19.51
N HIS A 196 -0.90 -10.22 20.47
CA HIS A 196 0.37 -10.92 20.26
C HIS A 196 0.30 -11.82 18.99
N ILE A 197 0.81 -11.34 17.85
CA ILE A 197 0.88 -12.14 16.62
C ILE A 197 2.21 -12.90 16.65
N PRO A 198 2.18 -14.24 16.59
CA PRO A 198 3.37 -15.06 16.69
C PRO A 198 4.21 -14.91 15.41
N THR A 199 5.52 -15.08 15.57
CA THR A 199 6.53 -15.07 14.48
C THR A 199 6.16 -16.02 13.34
N CYS A 200 6.85 -15.95 12.19
CA CYS A 200 6.59 -16.79 11.00
C CYS A 200 6.47 -18.30 11.31
N SER A 201 7.13 -18.80 12.36
CA SER A 201 6.98 -20.15 12.91
C SER A 201 5.55 -20.48 13.40
N GLY A 202 4.86 -19.50 13.98
CA GLY A 202 3.49 -19.63 14.48
C GLY A 202 2.43 -19.69 13.38
N ILE A 203 2.68 -19.03 12.24
CA ILE A 203 1.75 -19.03 11.09
C ILE A 203 1.68 -20.45 10.48
N GLU A 204 2.81 -21.15 10.34
CA GLU A 204 2.84 -22.54 9.85
C GLU A 204 2.13 -23.52 10.81
N LYS A 205 2.33 -23.35 12.13
CA LYS A 205 1.64 -24.17 13.15
C LYS A 205 0.13 -23.94 13.15
N MET A 206 -0.32 -22.70 12.94
CA MET A 206 -1.75 -22.37 12.87
C MET A 206 -2.42 -22.91 11.59
N ILE A 207 -1.72 -22.94 10.45
CA ILE A 207 -2.21 -23.56 9.21
C ILE A 207 -2.32 -25.09 9.37
N LYS A 208 -1.34 -25.73 10.04
CA LYS A 208 -1.37 -27.17 10.31
C LYS A 208 -2.47 -27.57 11.28
N ALA A 209 -2.73 -26.77 12.32
CA ALA A 209 -3.81 -27.01 13.28
C ALA A 209 -5.21 -26.85 12.65
N ARG A 210 -5.40 -25.92 11.71
CA ARG A 210 -6.67 -25.76 10.97
C ARG A 210 -6.94 -26.91 10.00
N LYS A 211 -5.90 -27.52 9.40
CA LYS A 211 -6.07 -28.73 8.55
C LYS A 211 -6.51 -29.98 9.34
N ILE A 212 -6.14 -30.09 10.61
CA ILE A 212 -6.54 -31.23 11.46
C ILE A 212 -8.00 -31.09 11.91
N LYS A 213 -8.46 -29.86 12.18
CA LYS A 213 -9.83 -29.59 12.66
C LYS A 213 -10.92 -29.67 11.58
N VAL A 214 -10.56 -29.75 10.31
CA VAL A 214 -11.51 -29.92 9.19
C VAL A 214 -11.65 -31.40 8.78
N ARG A 215 -10.88 -32.30 9.42
CA ARG A 215 -10.86 -33.74 9.09
C ARG A 215 -11.42 -34.65 10.20
N MET A 216 -11.98 -34.07 11.27
CA MET A 216 -12.81 -34.74 12.28
C MET A 216 -14.21 -34.17 12.22
#